data_AF-A0A485KAZ1-F1
#
_entry.id   AF-A0A485KAZ1-F1
#
_cell.length_a   1.000
_cell.length_b   1.000
_cell.length_c   1.000
_cell.angle_alpha   90.00
_cell.angle_beta   90.00
_cell.angle_gamma   90.00
#
_symmetry.space_group_name_H-M   'P 1'
#
loop_
_entity.id
_entity.type
_entity.pdbx_description
1 polymer ?
#
loop_
_entity_poly.entity_id
_entity_poly.type
_entity_poly.pdbx_seq_one_letter_code
_entity_poly.pdbx_strand_id
1 'polypeptide(L)'
;MDKVFDAKSKAQAKDLIHQIEESMNILLKNLTWLDDATRQVGLEKVAKIGNFIGGPDSFEPSPNFNLGPRCSLLSTNIPRISTLNPHHFAVLIGFPVSIIKHWMV
;
A
#
# COMPACT_ATOMS: atom_id res chain seq x y z
N MET A 1 6.23 -13.39 -4.41
CA MET A 1 4.78 -13.68 -4.27
C MET A 1 4.37 -14.90 -5.08
N ASP A 2 4.97 -15.06 -6.26
CA ASP A 2 4.62 -16.04 -7.30
C ASP A 2 4.62 -17.53 -6.90
N LYS A 3 5.16 -17.88 -5.73
CA LYS A 3 5.13 -19.26 -5.20
C LYS A 3 3.76 -19.65 -4.63
N VAL A 4 2.97 -18.69 -4.15
CA VAL A 4 1.72 -18.96 -3.42
C VAL A 4 0.57 -18.03 -3.81
N PHE A 5 0.84 -16.96 -4.55
CA PHE A 5 -0.16 -16.05 -5.09
C PHE A 5 0.19 -15.77 -6.54
N ASP A 6 -0.58 -16.33 -7.46
CA ASP A 6 -0.31 -16.26 -8.88
C ASP A 6 -0.88 -14.98 -9.52
N ALA A 7 -0.38 -14.67 -10.71
CA ALA A 7 -0.81 -13.48 -11.46
C ALA A 7 -2.31 -13.54 -11.83
N LYS A 8 -2.86 -14.74 -12.03
CA LYS A 8 -4.26 -14.93 -12.38
C LYS A 8 -5.18 -14.53 -11.23
N SER A 9 -4.92 -15.01 -10.02
CA SER A 9 -5.66 -14.62 -8.82
C SER A 9 -5.54 -13.13 -8.55
N LYS A 10 -4.35 -12.53 -8.78
CA LYS A 10 -4.17 -11.07 -8.68
C LYS A 10 -5.07 -10.31 -9.67
N ALA A 11 -5.12 -10.76 -10.92
CA ALA A 11 -5.97 -10.15 -11.95
C ALA A 11 -7.47 -10.28 -11.61
N GLN A 12 -7.92 -11.47 -11.21
CA GLN A 12 -9.31 -11.70 -10.82
C GLN A 12 -9.75 -10.85 -9.62
N ALA A 13 -8.87 -10.69 -8.62
CA ALA A 13 -9.13 -9.81 -7.49
C ALA A 13 -9.25 -8.34 -7.94
N LYS A 14 -8.40 -7.89 -8.87
CA LYS A 14 -8.46 -6.54 -9.43
C LYS A 14 -9.77 -6.29 -10.18
N ASP A 15 -10.20 -7.26 -11.00
CA ASP A 15 -11.46 -7.15 -11.75
C ASP A 15 -12.67 -7.09 -10.81
N LEU A 16 -12.65 -7.85 -9.71
CA LEU A 16 -13.70 -7.79 -8.70
C LEU A 16 -13.75 -6.42 -8.02
N ILE A 17 -12.60 -5.85 -7.68
CA ILE A 17 -12.54 -4.52 -7.07
C ILE A 17 -13.09 -3.45 -8.02
N HIS A 18 -12.73 -3.49 -9.30
CA HIS A 18 -13.30 -2.56 -10.29
C HIS A 18 -14.83 -2.67 -10.41
N GLN A 19 -15.38 -3.88 -10.33
CA GLN A 19 -16.84 -4.07 -10.30
C GLN A 19 -17.50 -3.44 -9.07
N ILE A 20 -16.82 -3.49 -7.92
CA ILE A 20 -17.27 -2.84 -6.69
C ILE A 20 -17.22 -1.32 -6.83
N GLU A 21 -16.13 -0.77 -7.34
CA GLU A 21 -15.96 0.68 -7.59
C GLU A 21 -17.03 1.20 -8.57
N GLU A 22 -17.33 0.46 -9.64
CA GLU A 22 -18.40 0.80 -10.58
C GLU A 22 -19.78 0.77 -9.90
N SER A 23 -20.04 -0.24 -9.06
CA SER A 23 -21.27 -0.32 -8.28
C SER A 23 -21.40 0.84 -7.30
N MET A 24 -20.29 1.29 -6.68
CA MET A 24 -20.27 2.48 -5.83
C MET A 24 -20.62 3.75 -6.62
N ASN A 25 -20.08 3.90 -7.83
CA ASN A 25 -20.41 5.02 -8.72
C ASN A 25 -21.90 5.04 -9.06
N ILE A 26 -22.46 3.89 -9.44
CA ILE A 26 -23.90 3.75 -9.73
C ILE A 26 -24.72 4.11 -8.50
N LEU A 27 -24.36 3.60 -7.32
CA LEU A 27 -25.08 3.89 -6.09
C LEU A 27 -25.05 5.39 -5.78
N LEU A 28 -23.87 6.01 -5.77
CA LEU A 28 -23.70 7.44 -5.48
C LEU A 28 -24.46 8.33 -6.45
N LYS A 29 -24.59 7.96 -7.73
CA LYS A 29 -25.37 8.72 -8.72
C LYS A 29 -26.88 8.68 -8.43
N ASN A 30 -27.37 7.65 -7.75
CA ASN A 30 -28.80 7.40 -7.59
C ASN A 30 -29.34 7.67 -6.17
N LEU A 31 -28.49 8.05 -5.20
CA LEU A 31 -28.95 8.39 -3.84
C LEU A 31 -29.79 9.67 -3.85
N THR A 32 -31.03 9.59 -3.37
CA THR A 32 -31.96 10.73 -3.31
C THR A 32 -31.74 11.63 -2.09
N TRP A 33 -31.05 11.12 -1.07
CA TRP A 33 -30.81 11.84 0.19
C TRP A 33 -29.49 12.63 0.21
N LEU A 34 -28.63 12.45 -0.80
CA LEU A 34 -27.34 13.11 -0.90
C LEU A 34 -27.47 14.37 -1.75
N ASP A 35 -27.01 15.51 -1.23
CA ASP A 35 -26.95 16.74 -2.01
C ASP A 35 -25.88 16.65 -3.12
N ASP A 36 -26.01 17.52 -4.13
CA ASP A 36 -25.17 17.44 -5.32
C ASP A 36 -23.69 17.74 -5.05
N ALA A 37 -23.39 18.65 -4.10
CA ALA A 37 -22.01 18.98 -3.76
C ALA A 37 -21.32 17.80 -3.06
N THR A 38 -21.99 17.17 -2.10
CA THR A 38 -21.48 15.98 -1.42
C THR A 38 -21.38 14.78 -2.37
N ARG A 39 -22.34 14.63 -3.30
CA ARG A 39 -22.30 13.59 -4.35
C ARG A 39 -21.06 13.71 -5.22
N GLN A 40 -20.76 14.92 -5.66
CA GLN A 40 -19.59 15.20 -6.49
C GLN A 40 -18.29 14.81 -5.76
N VAL A 41 -18.14 15.21 -4.49
CA VAL A 41 -16.97 14.82 -3.67
C VAL A 41 -16.89 13.31 -3.46
N GLY A 42 -18.05 12.65 -3.28
CA GLY A 42 -18.13 11.19 -3.17
C GLY A 42 -17.60 10.48 -4.42
N LEU A 43 -18.02 10.94 -5.61
CA LEU A 43 -17.55 10.40 -6.90
C LEU A 43 -16.05 10.65 -7.10
N GLU A 44 -15.56 11.85 -6.74
CA GLU A 44 -14.14 12.16 -6.81
C GLU A 44 -13.30 11.27 -5.87
N LYS A 45 -13.85 10.89 -4.72
CA LYS A 45 -13.19 9.98 -3.79
C LYS A 45 -13.09 8.57 -4.38
N VAL A 46 -14.17 8.06 -4.97
CA VAL A 46 -14.17 6.74 -5.64
C VAL A 46 -13.12 6.73 -6.77
N ALA A 47 -13.06 7.80 -7.57
CA ALA A 47 -12.07 7.94 -8.65
C ALA A 47 -10.60 7.99 -8.18
N LYS A 48 -10.36 8.18 -6.88
CA LYS A 48 -9.01 8.28 -6.28
C LYS A 48 -8.64 7.07 -5.42
N ILE A 49 -9.45 5.99 -5.43
CA ILE A 49 -9.12 4.76 -4.70
C ILE A 49 -7.84 4.14 -5.28
N GLY A 50 -6.90 3.78 -4.39
CA GLY A 50 -5.67 3.08 -4.74
C GLY A 50 -5.77 1.59 -4.40
N ASN A 51 -5.53 0.72 -5.37
CA ASN A 51 -5.68 -0.73 -5.23
C ASN A 51 -4.33 -1.43 -5.04
N PHE A 52 -4.09 -1.98 -3.84
CA PHE A 52 -2.89 -2.73 -3.50
C PHE A 52 -3.23 -4.20 -3.23
N ILE A 53 -2.87 -5.09 -4.16
CA ILE A 53 -3.35 -6.49 -4.17
C ILE A 53 -2.17 -7.44 -4.06
N GLY A 54 -2.12 -8.23 -2.97
CA GLY A 54 -1.16 -9.30 -2.77
C GLY A 54 0.29 -8.86 -2.53
N GLY A 55 0.65 -7.60 -2.74
CA GLY A 55 1.99 -7.05 -2.55
C GLY A 55 2.45 -6.23 -3.76
N PRO A 56 3.56 -5.48 -3.61
CA PRO A 56 4.10 -4.68 -4.70
C PRO A 56 4.67 -5.59 -5.80
N ASP A 57 4.57 -5.15 -7.06
CA ASP A 57 5.12 -5.91 -8.20
C ASP A 57 6.65 -6.00 -8.15
N SER A 58 7.29 -5.01 -7.52
CA SER A 58 8.71 -5.01 -7.20
C SER A 58 8.91 -4.34 -5.85
N PHE A 59 9.93 -4.78 -5.11
CA PHE A 59 10.38 -4.10 -3.91
C PHE A 59 11.84 -3.71 -4.10
N GLU A 60 12.17 -2.48 -3.72
CA GLU A 60 13.57 -2.06 -3.64
C GLU A 60 14.16 -2.54 -2.31
N PRO A 61 15.26 -3.32 -2.32
CA PRO A 61 15.94 -3.69 -1.09
C PRO A 61 16.35 -2.43 -0.32
N SER A 62 16.05 -2.39 0.98
CA SER A 62 16.50 -1.27 1.82
C SER A 62 18.04 -1.24 1.83
N PRO A 63 18.69 -0.13 1.43
CA PRO A 63 20.14 -0.02 1.42
C PRO A 63 20.75 -0.13 2.84
N ASN A 64 19.93 0.08 3.87
CA ASN A 64 20.34 0.05 5.27
C ASN A 64 20.09 -1.31 5.95
N PHE A 65 19.49 -2.28 5.24
CA PHE A 65 19.25 -3.61 5.77
C PHE A 65 20.45 -4.53 5.49
N ASN A 66 21.43 -4.52 6.41
CA ASN A 66 22.63 -5.36 6.33
C ASN A 66 22.70 -6.29 7.55
N LEU A 67 22.57 -7.60 7.32
CA LEU A 67 22.63 -8.62 8.37
C LEU A 67 24.05 -9.18 8.46
N GLY A 68 24.63 -9.14 9.67
CA GLY A 68 25.86 -9.87 9.98
C GLY A 68 25.66 -11.39 9.96
N PRO A 69 26.76 -12.18 9.93
CA PRO A 69 26.73 -13.64 9.84
C PRO A 69 25.92 -14.30 10.97
N ARG A 70 25.54 -15.57 10.77
CA ARG A 70 24.57 -16.30 11.62
C ARG A 70 24.92 -16.34 13.13
N CYS A 71 26.19 -16.16 13.50
CA CYS A 71 26.62 -16.12 14.90
C CYS A 71 26.36 -14.78 15.63
N SER A 72 25.94 -13.71 14.94
CA SER A 72 25.66 -12.39 15.54
C SER A 72 24.17 -12.01 15.56
N LEU A 73 23.27 -12.97 15.30
CA LEU A 73 21.83 -12.73 15.10
C LEU A 73 21.15 -12.03 16.28
N LEU A 74 21.40 -12.47 17.51
CA LEU A 74 20.72 -11.93 18.70
C LEU A 74 21.38 -10.67 19.25
N SER A 75 22.71 -10.67 19.41
CA SER A 75 23.43 -9.58 20.08
C SER A 75 23.68 -8.36 19.20
N THR A 76 23.71 -8.53 17.87
CA THR A 76 24.13 -7.46 16.94
C THR A 76 23.04 -7.10 15.94
N ASN A 77 22.37 -8.09 15.33
CA ASN A 77 21.36 -7.81 14.30
C ASN A 77 20.06 -7.26 14.90
N ILE A 78 19.56 -7.77 16.05
CA ILE A 78 18.33 -7.25 16.68
C ILE A 78 18.43 -5.76 17.05
N PRO A 79 19.49 -5.29 17.75
CA PRO A 79 19.64 -3.86 18.02
C PRO A 79 19.80 -3.01 16.75
N ARG A 80 20.41 -3.54 15.69
CA ARG A 80 20.51 -2.80 14.40
C ARG A 80 19.14 -2.64 13.75
N ILE A 81 18.36 -3.71 13.66
CA ILE A 81 17.02 -3.68 13.08
C ILE A 81 16.10 -2.73 13.86
N SER A 82 16.16 -2.71 15.20
CA SER A 82 15.32 -1.82 16.00
C SER A 82 15.59 -0.33 15.78
N THR A 83 16.80 0.03 15.34
CA THR A 83 17.16 1.42 15.01
C THR A 83 16.78 1.85 13.58
N LEU A 84 16.49 0.92 12.66
CA LEU A 84 16.16 1.26 11.27
C LEU A 84 14.86 2.05 11.14
N ASN A 85 13.83 1.72 11.92
CA ASN A 85 12.54 2.40 11.88
C ASN A 85 12.62 3.89 12.28
N PRO A 86 13.11 4.27 13.47
CA PRO A 86 13.13 5.68 13.88
C PRO A 86 14.01 6.56 12.96
N HIS A 87 15.13 6.03 12.44
CA HIS A 87 15.95 6.76 11.47
C HIS A 87 15.28 6.93 10.11
N HIS A 88 14.53 5.93 9.64
CA HIS A 88 13.80 6.03 8.37
C HIS A 88 12.73 7.12 8.42
N PHE A 89 11.91 7.18 9.47
CA PHE A 89 10.84 8.18 9.57
C PHE A 89 11.37 9.62 9.70
N ALA A 90 12.46 9.83 10.44
CA ALA A 90 13.06 11.17 10.59
C ALA A 90 13.54 11.75 9.25
N VAL A 91 14.05 10.90 8.35
CA VAL A 91 14.55 11.31 7.03
C VAL A 91 13.42 11.64 6.05
N LEU A 92 12.17 11.24 6.35
CA LEU A 92 11.01 11.56 5.51
C LEU A 92 10.42 12.95 5.82
N ILE A 93 10.86 13.63 6.89
CA ILE A 93 10.39 14.98 7.23
C ILE A 93 10.80 15.94 6.11
N GLY A 94 9.83 16.70 5.59
CA GLY A 94 10.06 17.67 4.50
C GLY A 94 9.98 17.08 3.09
N PHE A 95 9.79 15.76 2.95
CA PHE A 95 9.56 15.10 1.66
C PHE A 95 8.08 14.79 1.44
N PRO A 96 7.60 14.73 0.18
CA PRO A 96 6.23 14.33 -0.11
C PRO A 96 5.98 12.89 0.33
N VAL A 97 4.76 12.61 0.81
CA VAL A 97 4.32 11.25 1.15
C VAL A 97 4.36 10.41 -0.12
N SER A 98 5.20 9.36 -0.12
CA SER A 98 5.26 8.42 -1.23
C SER A 98 4.21 7.34 -1.06
N ILE A 99 3.31 7.24 -2.04
CA ILE A 99 2.25 6.23 -2.11
C ILE A 99 2.83 4.81 -2.34
N ILE A 100 4.09 4.72 -2.81
CA ILE A 100 4.77 3.45 -3.13
C ILE A 100 5.69 2.98 -1.98
N LYS A 101 6.16 3.86 -1.09
CA LYS A 101 7.11 3.51 -0.01
C LYS A 101 6.48 2.85 1.23
N HIS A 102 5.15 2.69 1.29
CA HIS A 102 4.48 2.09 2.45
C HIS A 102 4.80 0.59 2.66
N TRP A 103 5.47 -0.05 1.71
CA TRP A 103 5.90 -1.47 1.80
C TRP A 103 7.32 -1.65 2.37
N MET A 104 8.00 -0.58 2.78
CA MET A 104 9.32 -0.66 3.41
C MET A 104 9.19 -0.84 4.94
N VAL A 105 8.85 -2.06 5.36
CA VAL A 105 9.08 -2.57 6.73
C VAL A 105 9.78 -3.92 6.63
#